data_AF-H6VE39-F1
#
_entry.id   AF-H6VE39-F1
#
_cell.length_a   1.000
_cell.length_b   1.000
_cell.length_c   1.000
_cell.angle_alpha   90.00
_cell.angle_beta   90.00
_cell.angle_gamma   90.00
#
_symmetry.space_group_name_H-M   'P 1'
#
loop_
_entity.id
_entity.type
_entity.pdbx_description
1 polymer ?
#
loop_
_entity_poly.entity_id
_entity_poly.type
_entity_poly.pdbx_seq_one_letter_code
_entity_poly.pdbx_strand_id
1 'polypeptide(L)' 'IIISYNPKLTLLNFYLYTLMTTATFLTLNSMNALKLSTLMTKWAKTPTLSGMLFLTLLSLAGMPPLTGFLPKWLIIQ' A
#
# COMPACT_ATOMS: atom_id res chain seq x y z
N ILE A 1 13.46 -4.07 -16.22
CA ILE A 1 14.01 -5.44 -16.33
C ILE A 1 12.89 -6.51 -16.32
N ILE A 2 11.80 -6.35 -15.55
CA ILE A 2 10.66 -7.31 -15.52
C ILE A 2 9.72 -7.21 -16.74
N ILE A 3 9.68 -6.05 -17.43
CA ILE A 3 8.79 -5.80 -18.59
C ILE A 3 8.98 -6.79 -19.75
N SER A 4 10.20 -7.27 -19.99
CA SER A 4 10.47 -8.22 -21.08
C SER A 4 10.17 -9.68 -20.74
N TYR A 5 10.15 -10.06 -19.46
CA TYR A 5 10.04 -11.47 -19.07
C TYR A 5 8.60 -11.95 -18.95
N ASN A 6 7.68 -11.12 -18.45
CA ASN A 6 6.27 -11.51 -18.35
C ASN A 6 5.33 -10.29 -18.28
N PRO A 7 4.78 -9.83 -19.43
CA PRO A 7 3.95 -8.62 -19.48
C PRO A 7 2.63 -8.75 -18.71
N LYS A 8 2.18 -9.99 -18.41
CA LYS A 8 0.98 -10.22 -17.61
C LYS A 8 1.23 -9.93 -16.12
N LEU A 9 2.39 -10.31 -15.61
CA LEU A 9 2.78 -10.07 -14.21
C LEU A 9 3.01 -8.58 -13.94
N THR A 10 3.58 -7.84 -14.90
CA THR A 10 3.74 -6.38 -14.76
C THR A 10 2.41 -5.65 -14.72
N LEU A 11 1.45 -6.06 -15.57
CA LEU A 11 0.10 -5.48 -15.58
C LEU A 11 -0.60 -5.69 -14.23
N LEU A 12 -0.52 -6.90 -13.67
CA LEU A 12 -1.08 -7.22 -12.36
C LEU A 12 -0.47 -6.36 -11.25
N ASN A 13 0.86 -6.20 -11.28
CA ASN A 13 1.59 -5.36 -10.32
C ASN A 13 1.16 -3.89 -10.42
N PHE A 14 0.95 -3.39 -11.64
CA PHE A 14 0.46 -2.04 -11.88
C PHE A 14 -0.95 -1.84 -11.31
N TYR A 15 -1.90 -2.75 -11.57
CA TYR A 15 -3.25 -2.64 -11.01
C TYR A 15 -3.24 -2.68 -9.47
N LEU A 16 -2.49 -3.60 -8.87
CA LEU A 16 -2.37 -3.68 -7.41
C LEU A 16 -1.77 -2.38 -6.83
N TYR A 17 -0.73 -1.84 -7.47
CA TYR A 17 -0.08 -0.62 -7.01
C TYR A 17 -0.99 0.61 -7.13
N THR A 18 -1.70 0.77 -8.25
CA THR A 18 -2.67 1.88 -8.43
C THR A 18 -3.83 1.81 -7.42
N LEU A 19 -4.34 0.62 -7.13
CA LEU A 19 -5.40 0.45 -6.13
C LEU A 19 -4.92 0.72 -4.70
N MET A 20 -3.71 0.26 -4.34
CA MET A 20 -3.15 0.53 -3.01
C MET A 20 -2.79 2.00 -2.81
N THR A 21 -2.25 2.67 -3.84
CA THR A 21 -1.93 4.10 -3.78
C THR A 21 -3.19 4.97 -3.69
N THR A 22 -4.24 4.65 -4.42
CA THR A 22 -5.52 5.37 -4.28
C THR A 22 -6.10 5.21 -2.88
N ALA A 23 -6.06 4.00 -2.30
CA ALA A 23 -6.51 3.75 -0.92
C ALA A 23 -5.70 4.53 0.13
N THR A 24 -4.37 4.63 -0.02
CA THR A 24 -3.53 5.42 0.91
C THR A 24 -3.80 6.92 0.78
N PHE A 25 -3.98 7.45 -0.44
CA PHE A 25 -4.35 8.85 -0.62
C PHE A 25 -5.73 9.16 -0.07
N LEU A 26 -6.72 8.29 -0.27
CA LEU A 26 -8.08 8.43 0.27
C LEU A 26 -8.08 8.45 1.81
N THR A 27 -7.32 7.55 2.44
CA THR A 27 -7.22 7.48 3.90
C THR A 27 -6.50 8.70 4.48
N LEU A 28 -5.39 9.15 3.87
CA LEU A 28 -4.71 10.41 4.27
C LEU A 28 -5.62 11.63 4.11
N ASN A 29 -6.40 11.69 3.04
CA ASN A 29 -7.36 12.77 2.79
C ASN A 29 -8.48 12.76 3.85
N SER A 30 -9.06 11.59 4.15
CA SER A 30 -10.11 11.46 5.19
C SER A 30 -9.60 11.87 6.58
N MET A 31 -8.31 11.66 6.86
CA MET A 31 -7.68 12.07 8.11
C MET A 31 -7.19 13.53 8.10
N ASN A 32 -7.21 14.23 6.96
CA ASN A 32 -6.58 15.55 6.77
C ASN A 32 -5.15 15.59 7.33
N ALA A 33 -4.40 14.49 7.17
CA ALA A 33 -3.09 14.30 7.78
C ALA A 33 -1.98 14.51 6.73
N LEU A 34 -1.70 15.78 6.41
CA LEU A 34 -0.64 16.14 5.44
C LEU A 34 0.76 16.22 6.08
N LYS A 35 0.83 16.25 7.42
CA LYS A 35 2.09 16.34 8.18
C LYS A 35 2.23 15.15 9.13
N LEU A 36 3.46 14.69 9.33
CA LEU A 36 3.75 13.59 10.26
C LEU A 36 3.24 13.86 11.68
N SER A 37 3.39 15.10 12.17
CA SER A 37 2.88 15.53 13.48
C SER A 37 1.35 15.41 13.58
N THR A 38 0.63 15.76 12.51
CA THR A 38 -0.83 15.63 12.46
C THR A 38 -1.30 14.17 12.41
N LEU A 39 -0.53 13.30 11.77
CA LEU A 39 -0.80 11.86 11.74
C LEU A 39 -0.68 11.24 13.15
N MET A 40 0.35 11.61 13.91
CA MET A 40 0.57 11.13 15.28
C MET A 40 -0.57 11.52 16.23
N THR A 41 -1.13 12.73 16.08
CA THR A 41 -2.28 13.16 16.90
C THR A 41 -3.62 12.51 16.48
N LYS A 42 -3.77 12.14 15.21
CA LYS A 42 -4.98 11.49 14.68
C LYS A 42 -5.05 10.00 15.02
N TRP A 43 -3.91 9.35 15.23
CA TRP A 43 -3.82 7.96 15.71
C TRP A 43 -4.63 7.75 17.00
N ALA A 44 -4.56 8.69 17.95
CA ALA A 44 -5.29 8.60 19.22
C ALA A 44 -6.81 8.85 19.09
N LYS A 45 -7.24 9.61 18.07
CA LYS A 45 -8.67 9.95 17.86
C LYS A 45 -9.43 8.91 17.03
N THR A 46 -8.75 8.25 16.09
CA THR A 46 -9.39 7.28 15.18
C THR A 46 -8.48 6.07 14.98
N PRO A 47 -8.37 5.18 16.00
CA PRO A 47 -7.41 4.07 16.00
C PRO A 47 -7.67 3.07 14.85
N THR A 48 -8.94 2.87 14.48
CA THR A 48 -9.36 1.96 13.41
C THR A 48 -8.81 2.39 12.04
N LEU A 49 -8.97 3.67 11.70
CA LEU A 49 -8.52 4.21 10.41
C LEU A 49 -6.99 4.24 10.30
N SER A 50 -6.31 4.55 11.39
CA SER A 50 -4.84 4.46 11.44
C SER A 50 -4.33 3.03 11.33
N GLY A 51 -5.04 2.03 11.89
CA GLY A 51 -4.70 0.62 11.71
C GLY A 51 -4.81 0.17 10.26
N MET A 52 -5.85 0.63 9.55
CA MET A 52 -5.99 0.40 8.11
C MET A 52 -4.85 1.05 7.32
N LEU A 53 -4.46 2.29 7.64
CA LEU A 53 -3.29 2.94 7.04
C LEU A 53 -2.02 2.11 7.24
N PHE A 54 -1.71 1.67 8.46
CA PHE A 54 -0.54 0.84 8.71
C PHE A 54 -0.56 -0.47 7.92
N LEU A 55 -1.70 -1.14 7.82
CA LEU A 55 -1.85 -2.35 6.99
C LEU A 55 -1.56 -2.07 5.51
N THR A 56 -2.07 -0.96 4.97
CA THR A 56 -1.82 -0.58 3.57
C THR A 56 -0.35 -0.22 3.31
N LEU A 57 0.31 0.46 4.25
CA LEU A 57 1.75 0.76 4.14
C LEU A 57 2.59 -0.51 4.23
N LEU A 58 2.25 -1.45 5.11
CA LEU A 58 2.92 -2.75 5.20
C LEU A 58 2.77 -3.58 3.91
N SER A 59 1.62 -3.45 3.23
CA SER A 59 1.38 -4.09 1.94
C SER A 59 2.27 -3.49 0.85
N LEU A 60 2.42 -2.17 0.81
CA LEU A 60 3.36 -1.48 -0.10
C LEU A 60 4.83 -1.87 0.14
N ALA A 61 5.22 -2.07 1.40
CA ALA A 61 6.55 -2.57 1.75
C ALA A 61 6.79 -4.00 1.23
N GLY A 62 5.71 -4.77 1.01
CA GLY A 62 5.77 -6.15 0.52
C GLY A 62 6.13 -7.14 1.61
N MET A 63 5.53 -7.00 2.80
CA MET A 63 5.71 -7.98 3.88
C MET A 63 4.97 -9.30 3.57
N PRO A 64 5.52 -10.45 4.02
CA PRO A 64 5.15 -11.80 3.59
C PRO A 64 3.68 -12.25 3.77
N PRO A 65 2.78 -11.61 4.55
CA PRO A 65 1.36 -11.96 4.56
C PRO A 65 0.46 -11.12 3.63
N LEU A 66 0.95 -10.07 2.94
CA LEU A 66 0.09 -9.08 2.27
C LEU A 66 0.17 -9.13 0.74
N THR A 67 -0.89 -8.66 0.07
CA THR A 67 -1.09 -8.73 -1.39
C THR A 67 -0.02 -8.03 -2.21
N GLY A 68 0.74 -7.09 -1.63
CA GLY A 68 1.93 -6.50 -2.27
C GLY A 68 3.17 -7.39 -2.31
N PHE A 69 3.18 -8.52 -1.60
CA PHE A 69 4.25 -9.53 -1.70
C PHE A 69 4.05 -10.50 -2.87
N LEU A 70 2.80 -10.82 -3.21
CA LEU A 70 2.44 -11.75 -4.31
C LEU A 70 3.18 -11.47 -5.63
N PRO A 71 3.21 -10.24 -6.15
CA PRO A 71 3.86 -9.99 -7.42
C PRO A 71 5.40 -9.99 -7.30
N LYS A 72 5.98 -9.68 -6.14
CA LYS A 72 7.44 -9.81 -5.91
C LYS A 72 7.86 -11.27 -5.83
N TRP A 73 7.06 -12.11 -5.19
CA TRP A 73 7.29 -13.56 -5.11
C TRP A 73 7.17 -14.22 -6.49
N LEU A 74 6.13 -13.87 -7.26
CA LEU A 74 5.94 -14.34 -8.64
C LEU A 74 7.01 -13.85 -9.64
N ILE A 75 7.84 -12.85 -9.27
CA ILE A 75 8.99 -12.41 -10.07
C ILE A 75 10.26 -13.19 -9.70
N ILE A 76 10.37 -13.67 -8.47
CA ILE A 76 11.52 -14.44 -7.96
C ILE A 76 11.43 -15.91 -8.37
N GLN A 77 10.21 -16.45 -8.48
CA GLN A 77 9.94 -17.79 -9.02
C GLN A 77 10.00 -17.77 -10.55
#